data_AF-A0A7W8WRI3-F1
#
_entry.id   AF-A0A7W8WRI3-F1
#
_cell.length_a   1.000
_cell.length_b   1.000
_cell.length_c   1.000
_cell.angle_alpha   90.00
_cell.angle_beta   90.00
_cell.angle_gamma   90.00
#
_symmetry.space_group_name_H-M   'P 1'
#
loop_
_entity.id
_entity.type
_entity.pdbx_description
1 polymer ?
#
loop_
_entity_poly.entity_id
_entity_poly.type
_entity_poly.pdbx_seq_one_letter_code
_entity_poly.pdbx_strand_id
1 'polypeptide(L)'
;MSSSERYPAMDHLMRTYFGQDFDLFGETVPEIVACYKQDSPHDYANLVREIDSFRNEHPHDLAIAFDQMYGRGFSPEPWGYTVASFLDEIQRLLNE
;
A
#
# COMPACT_ATOMS: atom_id res chain seq x y z
N MET A 1 15.33 -7.58 -8.93
CA MET A 1 15.13 -6.44 -8.03
C MET A 1 14.00 -6.81 -7.10
N SER A 2 14.17 -6.66 -5.79
CA SER A 2 13.09 -6.90 -4.83
C SER A 2 12.10 -5.72 -4.82
N SER A 3 10.88 -5.94 -4.34
CA SER A 3 9.88 -4.88 -4.14
C SER A 3 10.46 -3.70 -3.35
N SER A 4 11.27 -3.98 -2.33
CA SER A 4 11.97 -2.99 -1.49
C SER A 4 12.98 -2.09 -2.23
N GLU A 5 13.48 -2.51 -3.40
CA GLU A 5 14.41 -1.70 -4.20
C GLU A 5 13.69 -0.79 -5.20
N ARG A 6 12.49 -1.20 -5.66
CA ARG A 6 11.74 -0.50 -6.71
C ARG A 6 10.61 0.36 -6.15
N TYR A 7 9.98 -0.11 -5.09
CA TYR A 7 8.83 0.51 -4.42
C TYR A 7 9.06 0.52 -2.89
N PRO A 8 10.09 1.21 -2.39
CA PRO A 8 10.43 1.21 -0.97
C PRO A 8 9.29 1.74 -0.08
N ALA A 9 8.54 2.76 -0.51
CA ALA A 9 7.43 3.29 0.29
C ALA A 9 6.23 2.35 0.31
N MET A 10 5.90 1.70 -0.82
CA MET A 10 4.88 0.65 -0.85
C MET A 10 5.31 -0.56 -0.02
N ASP A 11 6.58 -0.99 -0.11
CA ASP A 11 7.09 -2.11 0.66
C ASP A 11 7.01 -1.84 2.18
N HIS A 12 7.36 -0.61 2.59
CA HIS A 12 7.22 -0.16 3.96
C HIS A 12 5.75 -0.19 4.42
N LEU A 13 4.83 0.38 3.64
CA LEU A 13 3.41 0.38 3.96
C LEU A 13 2.85 -1.05 4.08
N MET A 14 3.08 -1.91 3.08
CA MET A 14 2.49 -3.25 3.06
C MET A 14 3.08 -4.19 4.11
N ARG A 15 4.39 -4.09 4.40
CA ARG A 15 5.06 -5.04 5.31
C ARG A 15 5.04 -4.60 6.75
N THR A 16 5.06 -3.30 7.02
CA THR A 16 5.10 -2.77 8.38
C THR A 16 3.71 -2.42 8.87
N TYR A 17 2.98 -1.58 8.14
CA TYR A 17 1.70 -1.05 8.61
C TYR A 17 0.52 -2.00 8.36
N PHE A 18 0.47 -2.61 7.19
CA PHE A 18 -0.53 -3.65 6.87
C PHE A 18 -0.01 -5.08 7.09
N GLY A 19 1.11 -5.21 7.80
CA GLY A 19 1.74 -6.50 8.10
C GLY A 19 0.98 -7.30 9.16
N GLN A 20 1.70 -8.24 9.80
CA GLN A 20 1.10 -9.11 10.83
C GLN A 20 0.64 -8.35 12.07
N ASP A 21 1.33 -7.26 12.39
CA ASP A 21 1.09 -6.43 13.58
C ASP A 21 0.31 -5.14 13.22
N PHE A 22 -0.62 -5.23 12.25
CA PHE A 22 -1.38 -4.07 11.77
C PHE A 22 -2.20 -3.39 12.88
N ASP A 23 -2.64 -4.16 13.86
CA ASP A 23 -3.45 -3.76 15.01
C ASP A 23 -2.72 -2.76 15.93
N LEU A 24 -1.38 -2.68 15.84
CA LEU A 24 -0.60 -1.63 16.49
C LEU A 24 -0.81 -0.24 15.87
N PHE A 25 -1.24 -0.18 14.60
CA PHE A 25 -1.40 1.06 13.82
C PHE A 25 -2.87 1.43 13.59
N GLY A 26 -3.78 0.45 13.56
CA GLY A 26 -5.22 0.66 13.42
C GLY A 26 -5.97 -0.61 13.04
N GLU A 27 -7.30 -0.56 13.04
CA GLU A 27 -8.16 -1.70 12.68
C GLU A 27 -8.75 -1.55 11.27
N THR A 28 -8.57 -0.39 10.65
CA THR A 28 -9.14 -0.05 9.34
C THR A 28 -8.10 0.58 8.41
N VAL A 29 -8.31 0.45 7.09
CA VAL A 29 -7.45 1.10 6.08
C VAL A 29 -7.27 2.60 6.34
N PRO A 30 -8.33 3.40 6.63
CA PRO A 30 -8.16 4.82 6.96
C PRO A 30 -7.31 5.09 8.19
N GLU A 31 -7.48 4.33 9.27
CA GLU A 31 -6.69 4.51 10.50
C GLU A 31 -5.21 4.21 10.27
N ILE A 32 -4.92 3.09 9.58
CA ILE A 32 -3.55 2.68 9.28
C ILE A 32 -2.86 3.69 8.35
N VAL A 33 -3.56 4.18 7.31
CA VAL A 33 -3.01 5.20 6.41
C VAL A 33 -2.82 6.54 7.11
N ALA A 34 -3.72 6.93 8.02
CA ALA A 34 -3.55 8.12 8.84
C ALA A 34 -2.32 8.02 9.76
N CYS A 35 -2.12 6.85 10.39
CA CYS A 35 -0.93 6.56 11.20
C CYS A 35 0.35 6.65 10.35
N TYR A 36 0.38 6.00 9.18
CA TYR A 36 1.50 6.10 8.23
C TYR A 36 1.83 7.55 7.85
N LYS A 37 0.80 8.35 7.53
CA LYS A 37 0.96 9.76 7.14
C LYS A 37 1.54 10.61 8.26
N GLN A 38 1.16 10.32 9.51
CA GLN A 38 1.67 11.01 10.69
C GLN A 38 3.13 10.65 10.98
N ASP A 39 3.47 9.37 10.88
CA ASP A 39 4.80 8.85 11.22
C ASP A 39 5.84 9.10 10.10
N SER A 40 5.37 9.22 8.85
CA SER A 40 6.20 9.34 7.65
C SER A 40 5.86 10.58 6.81
N PRO A 41 5.97 11.81 7.37
CA PRO A 41 5.51 13.04 6.71
C PRO A 41 6.34 13.45 5.47
N HIS A 42 7.44 12.75 5.19
CA HIS A 42 8.27 12.99 4.00
C HIS A 42 8.13 11.90 2.94
N ASP A 43 7.42 10.81 3.26
CA ASP A 43 7.41 9.59 2.44
C ASP A 43 6.08 9.35 1.73
N TYR A 44 4.98 10.01 2.14
CA TYR A 44 3.69 9.84 1.45
C TYR A 44 3.73 10.32 -0.01
N ALA A 45 4.54 11.33 -0.34
CA ALA A 45 4.71 11.77 -1.73
C ALA A 45 5.41 10.71 -2.59
N ASN A 46 6.35 9.97 -2.00
CA ASN A 46 7.00 8.82 -2.67
C ASN A 46 6.00 7.69 -2.85
N LEU A 47 5.21 7.38 -1.81
CA LEU A 47 4.16 6.37 -1.88
C LEU A 47 3.15 6.66 -3.00
N VAL A 48 2.67 7.89 -3.13
CA VAL A 48 1.75 8.27 -4.23
C VAL A 48 2.40 8.03 -5.60
N ARG A 49 3.66 8.46 -5.79
CA ARG A 49 4.40 8.22 -7.04
C ARG A 49 4.63 6.75 -7.34
N GLU A 50 4.92 5.96 -6.32
CA GLU A 50 5.16 4.53 -6.45
C GLU A 50 3.88 3.79 -6.84
N ILE A 51 2.74 4.14 -6.22
CA ILE A 51 1.43 3.61 -6.60
C ILE A 51 1.12 3.93 -8.07
N ASP A 52 1.33 5.19 -8.50
CA ASP A 52 1.13 5.57 -9.90
C ASP A 52 2.04 4.78 -10.85
N SER A 53 3.32 4.64 -10.50
CA SER A 53 4.28 3.86 -11.29
C SER A 53 3.86 2.39 -11.39
N PHE A 54 3.49 1.79 -10.26
CA PHE A 54 3.06 0.39 -10.21
C PHE A 54 1.82 0.14 -11.06
N ARG A 55 0.82 1.04 -11.02
CA ARG A 55 -0.38 0.93 -11.87
C ARG A 55 -0.07 1.09 -13.36
N ASN A 56 0.82 2.03 -13.70
CA ASN A 56 1.23 2.25 -15.10
C ASN A 56 2.04 1.08 -15.67
N GLU A 57 2.83 0.40 -14.84
CA GLU A 57 3.59 -0.79 -15.22
C GLU A 57 2.71 -2.03 -15.37
N HIS A 58 1.60 -2.09 -14.63
CA HIS A 58 0.69 -3.24 -14.60
C HIS A 58 -0.74 -2.89 -15.02
N PRO A 59 -0.97 -2.36 -16.24
CA PRO A 59 -2.29 -1.89 -16.67
C PRO A 59 -3.32 -3.01 -16.86
N HIS A 60 -2.88 -4.26 -16.99
CA HIS A 60 -3.74 -5.42 -17.28
C HIS A 60 -3.61 -6.56 -16.27
N ASP A 61 -2.60 -6.52 -15.41
CA ASP A 61 -2.23 -7.59 -14.46
C ASP A 61 -2.01 -7.08 -13.03
N LEU A 62 -2.50 -5.88 -12.70
CA LEU A 62 -2.30 -5.19 -11.42
C LEU A 62 -2.47 -6.10 -10.19
N ALA A 63 -3.58 -6.84 -10.12
CA ALA A 63 -3.86 -7.72 -9.00
C ALA A 63 -2.88 -8.90 -8.90
N ILE A 64 -2.48 -9.47 -10.06
CA ILE A 64 -1.51 -10.58 -10.13
C ILE A 64 -0.13 -10.09 -9.70
N ALA A 65 0.31 -8.93 -10.20
CA ALA A 65 1.58 -8.34 -9.84
C ALA A 65 1.64 -7.98 -8.35
N PHE A 66 0.54 -7.47 -7.80
CA PHE A 66 0.44 -7.14 -6.38
C PHE A 66 0.54 -8.41 -5.51
N ASP A 67 -0.23 -9.45 -5.84
CA ASP A 67 -0.22 -10.72 -5.12
C ASP A 67 1.18 -11.39 -5.16
N GLN A 68 1.85 -11.36 -6.31
CA GLN A 68 3.22 -11.88 -6.44
C GLN A 68 4.21 -11.16 -5.53
N MET A 69 4.05 -9.86 -5.29
CA MET A 69 4.96 -9.07 -4.45
C MET A 69 4.60 -9.10 -2.97
N TYR A 70 3.31 -8.99 -2.64
CA TYR A 70 2.83 -8.73 -1.28
C TYR A 70 1.88 -9.80 -0.75
N GLY A 71 1.30 -10.66 -1.59
CA GLY A 71 0.25 -11.63 -1.24
C GLY A 71 0.60 -12.63 -0.15
N ARG A 72 1.90 -12.85 0.13
CA ARG A 72 2.35 -13.66 1.27
C ARG A 72 2.14 -12.99 2.62
N GLY A 73 2.15 -11.66 2.68
CA GLY A 73 2.06 -10.89 3.91
C GLY A 73 0.76 -10.10 4.04
N PHE A 74 0.19 -9.66 2.91
CA PHE A 74 -0.97 -8.80 2.89
C PHE A 74 -1.84 -9.05 1.65
N SER A 75 -3.16 -9.05 1.86
CA SER A 75 -4.19 -9.13 0.82
C SER A 75 -5.28 -8.11 1.15
N PRO A 76 -5.75 -7.29 0.18
CA PRO A 76 -6.81 -6.30 0.43
C PRO A 76 -8.22 -6.86 0.59
N GLU A 77 -8.47 -8.09 0.12
CA GLU A 77 -9.81 -8.69 0.07
C GLU A 77 -10.49 -8.82 1.45
N PRO A 78 -9.81 -9.25 2.54
CA PRO A 78 -10.38 -9.28 3.89
C PRO A 78 -10.81 -7.91 4.41
N TRP A 79 -10.23 -6.84 3.87
CA TRP A 79 -10.53 -5.45 4.22
C TRP A 79 -11.68 -4.86 3.39
N GLY A 80 -12.27 -5.64 2.48
CA GLY A 80 -13.37 -5.23 1.62
C GLY A 80 -12.93 -4.52 0.33
N TYR A 81 -11.66 -4.63 -0.06
CA TYR A 81 -11.12 -3.99 -1.25
C TYR A 81 -10.63 -4.99 -2.29
N THR A 82 -10.75 -4.61 -3.56
CA THR A 82 -9.87 -5.12 -4.62
C THR A 82 -8.51 -4.41 -4.55
N VAL A 83 -7.46 -4.97 -5.15
CA VAL A 83 -6.16 -4.28 -5.27
C VAL A 83 -6.30 -2.88 -5.87
N ALA A 84 -7.08 -2.73 -6.94
CA ALA A 84 -7.30 -1.43 -7.59
C ALA A 84 -7.95 -0.42 -6.63
N SER A 85 -9.08 -0.80 -6.02
CA SER A 85 -9.80 0.08 -5.09
C SER A 85 -9.01 0.37 -3.81
N PHE A 86 -8.17 -0.55 -3.36
CA PHE A 86 -7.30 -0.34 -2.20
C PHE A 86 -6.23 0.71 -2.48
N LEU A 87 -5.57 0.62 -3.63
CA LEU A 87 -4.58 1.62 -4.06
C LEU A 87 -5.22 2.99 -4.29
N ASP A 88 -6.42 3.03 -4.88
CA ASP A 88 -7.21 4.26 -5.02
C ASP A 88 -7.54 4.88 -3.65
N GLU A 89 -7.95 4.06 -2.68
CA GLU A 89 -8.29 4.53 -1.33
C GLU A 89 -7.08 5.09 -0.58
N ILE A 90 -5.91 4.44 -0.69
CA ILE A 90 -4.65 4.96 -0.14
C ILE A 90 -4.36 6.34 -0.75
N GLN A 91 -4.39 6.46 -2.08
CA GLN A 91 -4.12 7.74 -2.75
C GLN A 91 -5.12 8.83 -2.34
N ARG A 92 -6.40 8.48 -2.17
CA ARG A 92 -7.43 9.42 -1.69
C ARG A 92 -7.07 9.96 -0.31
N LEU A 93 -6.82 9.08 0.66
CA LEU A 93 -6.51 9.42 2.05
C LEU A 93 -5.21 10.22 2.21
N LEU A 94 -4.20 9.95 1.38
CA LEU A 94 -2.94 10.70 1.44
C LEU A 94 -3.08 12.14 0.93
N ASN A 95 -4.03 12.39 0.02
CA ASN A 95 -4.26 13.71 -0.58
C ASN A 95 -5.29 14.58 0.17
N GLU A 96 -5.90 14.08 1.26
CA GLU A 96 -6.75 14.87 2.18
C GLU A 96 -5.97 15.78 3.12
#